data_AF-A0A7S2K5G5-F1
#
_entry.id   AF-A0A7S2K5G5-F1
#
_cell.length_a   1.000
_cell.length_b   1.000
_cell.length_c   1.000
_cell.angle_alpha   90.00
_cell.angle_beta   90.00
_cell.angle_gamma   90.00
#
_symmetry.space_group_name_H-M   'P 1'
#
loop_
_entity.id
_entity.type
_entity.pdbx_description
1 polymer ?
#
loop_
_entity_poly.entity_id
_entity_poly.type
_entity_poly.pdbx_seq_one_letter_code
_entity_poly.pdbx_strand_id
1 'polypeptide(L)'
;RVRSCQRLLGGAGAWRSRPAMAAMTLNAAAAEFYPMSAGGGSGDAPVDEPSGTPPPAAATGQPPSPPQFATVLELASMLGPVERPKGGGNSGGWGVAPMPRGAAGPNFYADDVCKATRAAAQLRQLLDFYFEPFNLQHNRYLLDLIARNVSRLDKAGPWRVASLINFSFTMSDLSGLGRIATALVKTKVAPCEQVSGLKHLTWTTGGRLKLSKPPEVRCLVASDKADVEDIEDASRYFTAVREIRAEAPRGLISVMSYAVQVGLCDQSTRGMQRQTQLKRQLLLHRTDVMCLQGLDPEGFGEGIVTTLTEEGYAFSVATSSETGEANSVFWDKSRLQL
;
A
#
# COMPACT_ATOMS: atom_id res chain seq x y z
N ARG A 1 1.67 62.15 -31.14
CA ARG A 1 1.02 61.58 -32.35
C ARG A 1 0.56 60.17 -31.95
N VAL A 2 -0.65 59.96 -31.40
CA VAL A 2 -1.97 59.87 -32.09
C VAL A 2 -1.96 58.63 -32.99
N ARG A 3 -2.81 57.59 -32.92
CA ARG A 3 -4.12 57.25 -32.28
C ARG A 3 -4.30 55.71 -32.46
N SER A 4 -4.81 54.96 -31.47
CA SER A 4 -6.22 54.58 -31.26
C SER A 4 -6.78 53.47 -32.16
N CYS A 5 -7.19 52.35 -31.56
CA CYS A 5 -8.48 51.70 -31.82
C CYS A 5 -8.96 50.97 -30.55
N GLN A 6 -10.12 51.42 -30.06
CA GLN A 6 -10.88 50.93 -28.91
C GLN A 6 -12.34 50.85 -29.39
N ARG A 7 -13.11 49.86 -28.87
CA ARG A 7 -14.57 49.57 -29.04
C ARG A 7 -14.96 48.74 -30.29
N LEU A 8 -15.89 47.78 -30.29
CA LEU A 8 -16.98 47.26 -29.42
C LEU A 8 -16.99 45.70 -29.57
N LEU A 9 -17.41 44.87 -28.61
CA LEU A 9 -18.75 44.60 -28.07
C LEU A 9 -18.53 43.86 -26.71
N GLY A 10 -19.21 44.11 -25.60
CA GLY A 10 -20.65 44.29 -25.48
C GLY A 10 -21.31 42.94 -25.18
N GLY A 11 -21.07 42.37 -24.00
CA GLY A 11 -21.64 41.08 -23.60
C GLY A 11 -21.35 40.75 -22.14
N ALA A 12 -21.99 41.48 -21.23
CA ALA A 12 -22.03 41.14 -19.81
C ALA A 12 -22.90 39.89 -19.61
N GLY A 13 -22.34 38.72 -19.89
CA GLY A 13 -22.84 37.44 -19.39
C GLY A 13 -22.23 37.21 -18.02
N ALA A 14 -23.03 37.27 -16.97
CA ALA A 14 -22.63 36.92 -15.62
C ALA A 14 -22.10 35.48 -15.58
N TRP A 15 -20.78 35.31 -15.67
CA TRP A 15 -20.11 34.07 -15.28
C TRP A 15 -20.12 34.00 -13.75
N ARG A 16 -21.24 33.53 -13.20
CA ARG A 16 -21.25 32.88 -11.90
C ARG A 16 -20.97 31.40 -12.13
N SER A 17 -19.70 31.06 -12.32
CA SER A 17 -19.19 29.73 -12.00
C SER A 17 -18.12 29.94 -10.95
N ARG A 18 -18.53 29.84 -9.68
CA ARG A 18 -17.57 29.60 -8.60
C ARG A 18 -17.21 28.12 -8.68
N PRO A 19 -15.96 27.73 -8.94
CA PRO A 19 -15.58 26.35 -8.71
C PRO A 19 -15.58 26.14 -7.20
N ALA A 20 -16.47 25.27 -6.72
CA ALA A 20 -16.30 24.65 -5.41
C ALA A 20 -15.03 23.80 -5.52
N MET A 21 -13.96 24.19 -4.82
CA MET A 21 -12.71 23.42 -4.84
C MET A 21 -12.75 22.40 -3.70
N ALA A 22 -12.92 21.13 -4.06
CA ALA A 22 -12.58 20.02 -3.17
C ALA A 22 -11.12 19.63 -3.43
N ALA A 23 -10.29 19.63 -2.38
CA ALA A 23 -8.89 19.22 -2.44
C ALA A 23 -8.74 17.82 -1.84
N MET A 24 -8.12 16.92 -2.60
CA MET A 24 -7.78 15.57 -2.16
C MET A 24 -6.42 15.59 -1.44
N THR A 25 -6.15 14.60 -0.57
CA THR A 25 -4.80 14.38 -0.05
C THR A 25 -4.58 12.88 0.14
N LEU A 26 -3.56 12.34 -0.52
CA LEU A 26 -3.02 11.02 -0.21
C LEU A 26 -1.92 11.23 0.84
N ASN A 27 -2.14 10.76 2.07
CA ASN A 27 -1.08 10.69 3.06
C ASN A 27 -0.46 9.29 3.02
N ALA A 28 0.84 9.21 2.81
CA ALA A 28 1.63 8.02 3.10
C ALA A 28 2.46 8.32 4.35
N ALA A 29 1.97 7.90 5.52
CA ALA A 29 2.73 8.01 6.76
C ALA A 29 3.74 6.86 6.84
N ALA A 30 5.00 7.14 6.50
CA ALA A 30 6.14 6.37 6.97
C ALA A 30 6.85 7.18 8.06
N ALA A 31 6.30 7.16 9.27
CA ALA A 31 6.98 7.64 10.47
C ALA A 31 6.69 6.65 11.61
N GLU A 32 7.67 5.81 11.93
CA GLU A 32 7.68 5.02 13.15
C GLU A 32 7.83 5.99 14.33
N PHE A 33 6.74 6.23 15.06
CA PHE A 33 6.77 6.98 16.32
C PHE A 33 7.18 6.04 17.45
N TYR A 34 8.38 6.22 18.00
CA TYR A 34 8.79 5.63 19.28
C TYR A 34 8.16 6.42 20.43
N PRO A 35 7.51 5.78 21.42
CA PRO A 35 7.18 6.46 22.66
C PRO A 35 8.43 6.57 23.54
N MET A 36 8.97 7.77 23.68
CA MET A 36 9.87 8.11 24.78
C MET A 36 9.06 8.06 26.09
N SER A 37 9.45 7.16 26.99
CA SER A 37 8.93 7.09 28.36
C SER A 37 9.27 8.38 29.11
N ALA A 38 8.25 9.15 29.49
CA ALA A 38 8.38 10.23 30.47
C ALA A 38 8.48 9.61 31.87
N GLY A 39 9.71 9.42 32.35
CA GLY A 39 9.99 9.20 33.77
C GLY A 39 9.88 10.52 34.52
N GLY A 40 8.81 10.70 35.30
CA GLY A 40 8.67 11.81 36.23
C GLY A 40 9.57 11.61 37.45
N GLY A 41 10.46 12.57 37.71
CA GLY A 41 11.22 12.68 38.95
C GLY A 41 10.90 14.02 39.61
N SER A 42 10.32 13.96 40.81
CA SER A 42 10.13 15.08 41.74
C SER A 42 11.25 15.06 42.80
N GLY A 43 11.83 16.20 43.12
CA GLY A 43 12.67 16.34 44.32
C GLY A 43 13.54 17.60 44.31
N ASP A 44 13.20 18.54 45.18
CA ASP A 44 13.80 19.86 45.39
C ASP A 44 15.17 19.87 46.10
N ALA A 45 16.04 20.78 45.62
CA ALA A 45 16.99 21.67 46.35
C ALA A 45 18.27 21.08 47.03
N PRO A 46 19.23 21.95 47.49
CA PRO A 46 20.41 22.39 46.73
C PRO A 46 21.76 22.13 47.46
N VAL A 47 22.89 22.62 46.90
CA VAL A 47 24.14 23.12 47.56
C VAL A 47 25.46 22.64 46.90
N ASP A 48 26.31 23.65 46.60
CA ASP A 48 27.79 23.76 46.45
C ASP A 48 28.63 23.02 45.39
N GLU A 49 29.36 23.85 44.62
CA GLU A 49 30.62 23.62 43.87
C GLU A 49 31.85 23.47 44.82
N PRO A 50 33.10 23.26 44.34
CA PRO A 50 33.59 22.59 43.12
C PRO A 50 34.76 21.61 43.40
N SER A 51 35.00 20.63 42.53
CA SER A 51 36.34 20.01 42.44
C SER A 51 36.54 19.32 41.10
N GLY A 52 37.59 19.75 40.38
CA GLY A 52 37.96 19.24 39.07
C GLY A 52 38.49 17.80 39.09
N THR A 53 38.22 17.09 38.01
CA THR A 53 38.89 15.84 37.62
C THR A 53 38.98 15.78 36.10
N PRO A 54 40.07 15.24 35.52
CA PRO A 54 40.33 15.28 34.09
C PRO A 54 39.54 14.20 33.32
N PRO A 55 39.34 14.37 31.99
CA PRO A 55 38.51 13.47 31.21
C PRO A 55 39.21 12.13 30.92
N PRO A 56 38.52 10.98 31.01
CA PRO A 56 39.01 9.73 30.45
C PRO A 56 38.71 9.64 28.94
N ALA A 57 39.54 8.83 28.29
CA ALA A 57 39.69 8.68 26.86
C ALA A 57 38.41 8.33 26.08
N ALA A 58 38.36 8.84 24.84
CA ALA A 58 37.38 8.52 23.84
C ALA A 58 37.40 7.01 23.50
N ALA A 59 36.39 6.29 23.95
CA ALA A 59 36.09 4.95 23.48
C ALA A 59 35.40 5.05 22.10
N THR A 60 36.11 4.64 21.05
CA THR A 60 35.55 4.42 19.72
C THR A 60 34.63 3.20 19.74
N GLY A 61 33.38 3.41 20.15
CA GLY A 61 32.32 2.42 20.04
C GLY A 61 31.80 2.36 18.61
N GLN A 62 32.22 1.34 17.86
CA GLN A 62 31.63 0.97 16.58
C GLN A 62 30.20 0.46 16.84
N PRO A 63 29.15 1.03 16.21
CA PRO A 63 27.78 0.57 16.43
C PRO A 63 27.63 -0.88 15.93
N PRO A 64 26.81 -1.71 16.62
CA PRO A 64 26.57 -3.09 16.20
C PRO A 64 25.96 -3.10 14.80
N SER A 65 26.48 -3.95 13.94
CA SER A 65 25.92 -4.24 12.63
C SER A 65 24.44 -4.63 12.79
N PRO A 66 23.50 -4.03 12.04
CA PRO A 66 22.12 -4.46 12.09
C PRO A 66 21.99 -5.93 11.67
N PRO A 67 21.05 -6.69 12.24
CA PRO A 67 20.82 -8.08 11.87
C PRO A 67 20.52 -8.17 10.37
N GLN A 68 21.26 -9.03 9.68
CA GLN A 68 21.02 -9.34 8.28
C GLN A 68 19.68 -10.08 8.17
N PHE A 69 18.62 -9.36 7.85
CA PHE A 69 17.35 -9.95 7.48
C PHE A 69 17.42 -10.42 6.02
N ALA A 70 17.53 -11.74 5.83
CA ALA A 70 17.21 -12.36 4.55
C ALA A 70 15.75 -12.01 4.19
N THR A 71 15.55 -11.29 3.08
CA THR A 71 14.21 -10.86 2.66
C THR A 71 13.63 -11.80 1.61
N VAL A 72 12.36 -12.12 1.82
CA VAL A 72 11.39 -13.01 1.15
C VAL A 72 11.33 -12.97 -0.40
N LEU A 73 12.08 -12.11 -1.08
CA LEU A 73 12.15 -12.12 -2.56
C LEU A 73 12.94 -13.31 -3.13
N GLU A 74 13.77 -14.00 -2.33
CA GLU A 74 14.30 -15.32 -2.70
C GLU A 74 13.18 -16.37 -2.84
N LEU A 75 12.06 -16.26 -2.12
CA LEU A 75 10.95 -17.22 -2.22
C LEU A 75 10.09 -17.04 -3.49
N ALA A 76 10.07 -15.85 -4.09
CA ALA A 76 9.37 -15.64 -5.35
C ALA A 76 10.16 -16.20 -6.55
N SER A 77 11.49 -16.30 -6.43
CA SER A 77 12.38 -16.84 -7.47
C SER A 77 12.74 -18.32 -7.25
N MET A 78 12.58 -18.87 -6.03
CA MET A 78 12.81 -20.30 -5.72
C MET A 78 11.59 -21.20 -5.91
N LEU A 79 10.41 -20.65 -6.17
CA LEU A 79 9.22 -21.44 -6.53
C LEU A 79 9.12 -21.47 -8.05
N GLY A 80 9.85 -22.42 -8.64
CA GLY A 80 9.88 -22.66 -10.08
C GLY A 80 8.48 -22.82 -10.72
N PRO A 81 8.42 -22.81 -12.07
CA PRO A 81 7.16 -22.96 -12.79
C PRO A 81 6.42 -24.22 -12.30
N VAL A 82 5.15 -24.05 -11.91
CA VAL A 82 4.25 -25.15 -11.59
C VAL A 82 4.02 -25.92 -12.88
N GLU A 83 4.75 -27.03 -13.07
CA GLU A 83 4.46 -27.99 -14.11
C GLU A 83 3.03 -28.50 -13.90
N ARG A 84 2.18 -28.28 -14.91
CA ARG A 84 0.89 -28.97 -14.99
C ARG A 84 1.18 -30.47 -15.07
N PRO A 85 0.53 -31.32 -14.27
CA PRO A 85 0.65 -32.76 -14.45
C PRO A 85 0.12 -33.11 -15.83
N LYS A 86 1.01 -33.49 -16.74
CA LYS A 86 0.64 -34.12 -18.00
C LYS A 86 -0.01 -35.45 -17.67
N GLY A 87 -1.28 -35.57 -18.02
CA GLY A 87 -2.05 -36.79 -17.84
C GLY A 87 -1.45 -37.96 -18.61
N GLY A 88 -1.43 -39.10 -17.92
CA GLY A 88 -1.69 -40.46 -18.40
C GLY A 88 -1.22 -40.85 -19.80
N GLY A 89 -0.09 -41.53 -19.85
CA GLY A 89 0.22 -42.51 -20.90
C GLY A 89 0.40 -43.88 -20.26
N ASN A 90 -0.66 -44.69 -20.30
CA ASN A 90 -0.69 -46.08 -19.88
C ASN A 90 -0.19 -46.94 -21.05
N SER A 91 0.89 -47.69 -20.88
CA SER A 91 1.21 -48.81 -21.77
C SER A 91 2.04 -49.89 -21.05
N GLY A 92 1.31 -50.93 -20.62
CA GLY A 92 1.68 -52.35 -20.55
C GLY A 92 3.14 -52.75 -20.32
N GLY A 93 3.41 -53.30 -19.13
CA GLY A 93 4.59 -54.10 -18.83
C GLY A 93 4.20 -55.23 -17.88
N TRP A 94 4.40 -56.47 -18.33
CA TRP A 94 3.91 -57.70 -17.72
C TRP A 94 4.57 -58.04 -16.37
N GLY A 95 3.72 -58.38 -15.39
CA GLY A 95 3.85 -59.56 -14.52
C GLY A 95 5.13 -59.75 -13.70
N VAL A 96 5.20 -59.11 -12.54
CA VAL A 96 5.89 -59.67 -11.36
C VAL A 96 5.02 -59.43 -10.13
N ALA A 97 4.58 -60.50 -9.47
CA ALA A 97 3.77 -60.42 -8.27
C ALA A 97 4.57 -59.76 -7.13
N PRO A 98 4.12 -58.64 -6.54
CA PRO A 98 4.80 -58.04 -5.41
C PRO A 98 4.55 -58.87 -4.15
N MET A 99 5.64 -59.29 -3.50
CA MET A 99 5.59 -59.88 -2.17
C MET A 99 4.94 -58.92 -1.16
N PRO A 100 4.20 -59.43 -0.16
CA PRO A 100 3.64 -58.62 0.90
C PRO A 100 4.78 -58.21 1.85
N ARG A 101 5.44 -57.08 1.58
CA ARG A 101 6.27 -56.41 2.58
C ARG A 101 5.35 -55.85 3.66
N GLY A 102 5.19 -56.64 4.71
CA GLY A 102 4.75 -56.18 6.02
C GLY A 102 5.67 -55.10 6.58
N ALA A 103 5.15 -54.43 7.60
CA ALA A 103 5.65 -53.21 8.25
C ALA A 103 5.35 -51.91 7.49
N ALA A 104 4.07 -51.50 7.50
CA ALA A 104 3.70 -50.10 7.42
C ALA A 104 4.35 -49.36 8.61
N GLY A 105 5.54 -48.82 8.38
CA GLY A 105 6.31 -48.10 9.38
C GLY A 105 5.61 -46.79 9.81
N PRO A 106 5.84 -46.33 11.06
CA PRO A 106 5.19 -45.16 11.67
C PRO A 106 5.50 -43.78 11.04
N ASN A 107 6.19 -43.70 9.89
CA ASN A 107 6.68 -42.44 9.32
C ASN A 107 5.69 -41.69 8.41
N PHE A 108 4.54 -42.27 8.05
CA PHE A 108 3.57 -41.57 7.18
C PHE A 108 2.97 -40.31 7.82
N TYR A 109 2.88 -40.25 9.15
CA TYR A 109 2.32 -39.08 9.85
C TYR A 109 3.27 -37.88 9.88
N ALA A 110 4.59 -38.09 9.89
CA ALA A 110 5.57 -37.00 9.99
C ALA A 110 5.61 -36.13 8.73
N ASP A 111 5.48 -36.75 7.55
CA ASP A 111 5.50 -36.05 6.27
C ASP A 111 4.29 -35.13 6.07
N ASP A 112 3.11 -35.55 6.51
CA ASP A 112 1.89 -34.76 6.39
C ASP A 112 1.89 -33.54 7.31
N VAL A 113 2.43 -33.68 8.53
CA VAL A 113 2.61 -32.56 9.46
C VAL A 113 3.58 -31.52 8.86
N CYS A 114 4.70 -31.95 8.28
CA CYS A 114 5.65 -31.04 7.66
C CYS A 114 5.05 -30.27 6.47
N LYS A 115 4.25 -30.94 5.63
CA LYS A 115 3.55 -30.30 4.51
C LYS A 115 2.51 -29.29 4.98
N ALA A 116 1.73 -29.64 6.00
CA ALA A 116 0.74 -28.75 6.60
C ALA A 116 1.41 -27.48 7.18
N THR A 117 2.51 -27.63 7.93
CA THR A 117 3.25 -26.49 8.48
C THR A 117 3.77 -25.55 7.39
N ARG A 118 4.33 -26.09 6.29
CA ARG A 118 4.76 -25.25 5.16
C ARG A 118 3.59 -24.55 4.49
N ALA A 119 2.46 -25.23 4.30
CA ALA A 119 1.26 -24.63 3.73
C ALA A 119 0.70 -23.51 4.63
N ALA A 120 0.74 -23.68 5.95
CA ALA A 120 0.33 -22.66 6.91
C ALA A 120 1.24 -21.42 6.86
N ALA A 121 2.56 -21.61 6.75
CA ALA A 121 3.51 -20.52 6.57
C ALA A 121 3.26 -19.75 5.25
N GLN A 122 2.98 -20.46 4.16
CA GLN A 122 2.61 -19.85 2.88
C GLN A 122 1.31 -19.07 2.98
N LEU A 123 0.29 -19.63 3.65
CA LEU A 123 -0.99 -18.96 3.87
C LEU A 123 -0.80 -17.66 4.67
N ARG A 124 0.01 -17.70 5.73
CA ARG A 124 0.37 -16.50 6.51
C ARG A 124 0.98 -15.41 5.64
N GLN A 125 1.98 -15.76 4.82
CA GLN A 125 2.62 -14.80 3.91
C GLN A 125 1.64 -14.22 2.89
N LEU A 126 0.73 -15.05 2.35
CA LEU A 126 -0.30 -14.58 1.43
C LEU A 126 -1.27 -13.62 2.12
N LEU A 127 -1.70 -13.92 3.34
CA LEU A 127 -2.57 -13.04 4.11
C LEU A 127 -1.90 -11.71 4.42
N ASP A 128 -0.65 -11.72 4.90
CA ASP A 128 0.10 -10.49 5.13
C ASP A 128 0.26 -9.68 3.83
N PHE A 129 0.54 -10.34 2.71
CA PHE A 129 0.62 -9.69 1.40
C PHE A 129 -0.72 -9.07 0.98
N TYR A 130 -1.81 -9.85 0.94
CA TYR A 130 -3.10 -9.39 0.44
C TYR A 130 -3.74 -8.30 1.31
N PHE A 131 -3.49 -8.31 2.61
CA PHE A 131 -4.03 -7.36 3.57
C PHE A 131 -3.07 -6.23 3.94
N GLU A 132 -1.90 -6.16 3.31
CA GLU A 132 -1.10 -4.95 3.27
C GLU A 132 -1.97 -3.79 2.72
N PRO A 133 -1.95 -2.58 3.32
CA PRO A 133 -2.87 -1.50 2.97
C PRO A 133 -2.96 -1.22 1.47
N PHE A 134 -1.81 -1.22 0.80
CA PHE A 134 -1.74 -1.06 -0.66
C PHE A 134 -2.46 -2.21 -1.39
N ASN A 135 -2.10 -3.46 -1.14
CA ASN A 135 -2.67 -4.60 -1.87
C ASN A 135 -4.18 -4.74 -1.62
N LEU A 136 -4.63 -4.45 -0.41
CA LEU A 136 -6.05 -4.47 -0.05
C LEU A 136 -6.85 -3.48 -0.90
N GLN A 137 -6.37 -2.25 -1.04
CA GLN A 137 -6.98 -1.21 -1.89
C GLN A 137 -6.94 -1.56 -3.38
N HIS A 138 -6.01 -2.43 -3.78
CA HIS A 138 -5.81 -2.84 -5.16
C HIS A 138 -6.28 -4.27 -5.42
N ASN A 139 -7.11 -4.86 -4.57
CA ASN A 139 -7.70 -6.18 -4.77
C ASN A 139 -9.25 -6.11 -4.83
N ARG A 140 -9.84 -6.41 -5.99
CA ARG A 140 -11.24 -6.12 -6.30
C ARG A 140 -12.11 -7.03 -5.48
N TYR A 141 -11.70 -8.29 -5.42
CA TYR A 141 -12.35 -9.29 -4.61
C TYR A 141 -12.40 -8.89 -3.13
N LEU A 142 -11.30 -8.36 -2.59
CA LEU A 142 -11.28 -7.91 -1.19
C LEU A 142 -12.14 -6.66 -0.96
N LEU A 143 -12.13 -5.70 -1.89
CA LEU A 143 -13.03 -4.54 -1.82
C LEU A 143 -14.49 -4.96 -1.92
N ASP A 144 -14.84 -5.87 -2.83
CA ASP A 144 -16.19 -6.42 -2.95
C ASP A 144 -16.59 -7.20 -1.70
N LEU A 145 -15.63 -7.91 -1.08
CA LEU A 145 -15.86 -8.62 0.17
C LEU A 145 -16.14 -7.64 1.32
N ILE A 146 -15.39 -6.54 1.41
CA ILE A 146 -15.64 -5.45 2.36
C ILE A 146 -17.02 -4.86 2.08
N ALA A 147 -17.33 -4.54 0.82
CA ALA A 147 -18.61 -4.00 0.40
C ALA A 147 -19.76 -4.88 0.88
N ARG A 148 -19.76 -6.18 0.59
CA ARG A 148 -20.86 -7.08 0.94
C ARG A 148 -21.07 -7.24 2.45
N ASN A 149 -20.00 -7.17 3.24
CA ASN A 149 -20.08 -7.36 4.69
C ASN A 149 -20.43 -6.05 5.43
N VAL A 150 -20.01 -4.90 4.92
CA VAL A 150 -20.32 -3.60 5.51
C VAL A 150 -21.66 -3.06 5.02
N SER A 151 -22.03 -3.34 3.76
CA SER A 151 -23.24 -2.86 3.09
C SER A 151 -24.49 -3.71 3.33
N ARG A 152 -24.64 -4.31 4.52
CA ARG A 152 -26.00 -4.56 5.06
C ARG A 152 -26.74 -3.25 5.42
N LEU A 153 -26.05 -2.11 5.30
CA LEU A 153 -26.60 -0.77 5.29
C LEU A 153 -26.88 -0.38 3.83
N ASP A 154 -28.10 0.05 3.52
CA ASP A 154 -28.76 0.12 2.21
C ASP A 154 -28.10 0.94 1.07
N LYS A 155 -26.82 1.31 1.17
CA LYS A 155 -26.11 2.11 0.16
C LYS A 155 -24.69 1.58 -0.07
N ALA A 156 -24.37 1.30 -1.33
CA ALA A 156 -22.99 1.15 -1.79
C ALA A 156 -22.32 2.54 -1.69
N GLY A 157 -21.24 2.65 -0.91
CA GLY A 157 -20.64 3.95 -0.64
C GLY A 157 -19.31 3.84 0.11
N PRO A 158 -18.64 4.98 0.32
CA PRO A 158 -17.32 5.01 0.93
C PRO A 158 -17.46 4.50 2.37
N TRP A 159 -16.74 3.42 2.69
CA TRP A 159 -16.77 2.93 4.06
C TRP A 159 -16.02 3.92 4.93
N ARG A 160 -16.75 4.60 5.83
CA ARG A 160 -16.12 5.38 6.89
C ARG A 160 -15.17 4.45 7.63
N VAL A 161 -14.01 4.97 8.04
CA VAL A 161 -13.03 4.23 8.87
C VAL A 161 -13.74 3.51 10.03
N ALA A 162 -14.69 4.19 10.67
CA ALA A 162 -15.52 3.64 11.74
C ALA A 162 -16.32 2.38 11.34
N SER A 163 -16.83 2.31 10.10
CA SER A 163 -17.55 1.14 9.58
C SER A 163 -16.61 -0.05 9.33
N LEU A 164 -15.32 0.20 9.08
CA LEU A 164 -14.30 -0.84 8.87
C LEU A 164 -13.70 -1.35 10.18
N ILE A 165 -13.83 -0.60 11.29
CA ILE A 165 -13.31 -1.01 12.60
C ILE A 165 -13.86 -2.36 13.03
N ASN A 166 -15.06 -2.75 12.61
CA ASN A 166 -15.66 -4.05 12.98
C ASN A 166 -15.78 -5.03 11.82
N PHE A 167 -15.18 -4.71 10.68
CA PHE A 167 -15.16 -5.61 9.54
C PHE A 167 -14.43 -6.90 9.92
N SER A 168 -15.12 -8.03 9.78
CA SER A 168 -14.55 -9.35 9.99
C SER A 168 -15.07 -10.36 8.99
N PHE A 169 -14.22 -11.30 8.61
CA PHE A 169 -14.50 -12.31 7.59
C PHE A 169 -13.97 -13.68 8.01
N THR A 170 -14.49 -14.71 7.39
CA THR A 170 -14.07 -16.11 7.60
C THR A 170 -13.02 -16.50 6.55
N MET A 171 -12.30 -17.61 6.77
CA MET A 171 -11.39 -18.13 5.75
C MET A 171 -12.12 -18.54 4.45
N SER A 172 -13.38 -18.98 4.55
CA SER A 172 -14.21 -19.33 3.39
C SER A 172 -14.48 -18.12 2.50
N ASP A 173 -14.63 -16.94 3.10
CA ASP A 173 -14.80 -15.67 2.39
C ASP A 173 -13.58 -15.30 1.53
N LEU A 174 -12.42 -15.91 1.75
CA LEU A 174 -11.22 -15.70 0.94
C LEU A 174 -11.04 -16.70 -0.22
N SER A 175 -12.01 -17.59 -0.44
CA SER A 175 -11.94 -18.62 -1.48
C SER A 175 -11.85 -18.07 -2.91
N GLY A 176 -12.33 -16.85 -3.17
CA GLY A 176 -12.13 -16.21 -4.48
C GLY A 176 -10.70 -15.71 -4.73
N LEU A 177 -9.84 -15.70 -3.72
CA LEU A 177 -8.40 -15.47 -3.89
C LEU A 177 -7.71 -16.81 -4.18
N GLY A 178 -7.58 -17.18 -5.46
CA GLY A 178 -7.15 -18.52 -5.89
C GLY A 178 -5.87 -19.06 -5.23
N ARG A 179 -4.88 -18.20 -4.93
CA ARG A 179 -3.66 -18.60 -4.19
C ARG A 179 -3.94 -18.97 -2.74
N ILE A 180 -4.80 -18.18 -2.07
CA ILE A 180 -5.24 -18.47 -0.70
C ILE A 180 -6.09 -19.74 -0.69
N ALA A 181 -7.04 -19.87 -1.63
CA ALA A 181 -7.86 -21.08 -1.75
C ALA A 181 -6.99 -22.34 -1.92
N THR A 182 -5.98 -22.28 -2.77
CA THR A 182 -5.03 -23.41 -2.95
C THR A 182 -4.24 -23.71 -1.68
N ALA A 183 -3.80 -22.68 -0.94
CA ALA A 183 -3.09 -22.86 0.32
C ALA A 183 -3.98 -23.45 1.42
N LEU A 184 -5.26 -23.05 1.46
CA LEU A 184 -6.27 -23.57 2.39
C LEU A 184 -6.55 -25.07 2.16
N VAL A 185 -6.68 -25.50 0.90
CA VAL A 185 -6.86 -26.93 0.58
C VAL A 185 -5.68 -27.77 1.05
N LYS A 186 -4.45 -27.22 0.96
CA LYS A 186 -3.23 -27.91 1.37
C LYS A 186 -3.05 -28.01 2.88
N THR A 187 -3.62 -27.09 3.65
CA THR A 187 -3.41 -27.05 5.10
C THR A 187 -4.14 -28.18 5.82
N LYS A 188 -5.27 -28.69 5.29
CA LYS A 188 -6.12 -29.80 5.81
C LYS A 188 -6.60 -29.69 7.28
N VAL A 189 -6.00 -28.83 8.09
CA VAL A 189 -6.25 -28.59 9.52
C VAL A 189 -7.02 -27.27 9.67
N ALA A 190 -7.79 -27.14 10.75
CA ALA A 190 -8.50 -25.92 11.10
C ALA A 190 -7.51 -24.71 11.10
N PRO A 191 -7.68 -23.71 10.22
CA PRO A 191 -6.69 -22.66 10.02
C PRO A 191 -6.41 -21.75 11.23
N CYS A 192 -7.32 -21.73 12.21
CA CYS A 192 -7.32 -20.78 13.32
C CYS A 192 -6.10 -20.92 14.24
N GLU A 193 -5.59 -22.14 14.45
CA GLU A 193 -4.51 -22.39 15.41
C GLU A 193 -3.11 -22.21 14.81
N GLN A 194 -2.97 -22.46 13.50
CA GLN A 194 -1.65 -22.48 12.84
C GLN A 194 -1.24 -21.13 12.26
N VAL A 195 -2.21 -20.25 11.97
CA VAL A 195 -1.94 -18.95 11.34
C VAL A 195 -2.01 -17.84 12.37
N SER A 196 -1.00 -17.78 13.25
CA SER A 196 -0.82 -16.71 14.24
C SER A 196 0.17 -15.64 13.75
N GLY A 197 0.21 -14.48 14.42
CA GLY A 197 1.19 -13.42 14.16
C GLY A 197 1.03 -12.71 12.80
N LEU A 198 -0.19 -12.62 12.29
CA LEU A 198 -0.49 -11.82 11.09
C LEU A 198 -0.25 -10.33 11.39
N LYS A 199 0.38 -9.61 10.46
CA LYS A 199 0.73 -8.19 10.63
C LYS A 199 -0.49 -7.28 10.57
N HIS A 200 -1.40 -7.60 9.64
CA HIS A 200 -2.54 -6.74 9.31
C HIS A 200 -3.88 -7.32 9.77
N LEU A 201 -3.87 -8.51 10.37
CA LEU A 201 -5.07 -9.21 10.80
C LEU A 201 -4.95 -9.71 12.24
N THR A 202 -6.07 -9.72 12.95
CA THR A 202 -6.24 -10.36 14.25
C THR A 202 -7.40 -11.35 14.22
N TRP A 203 -7.29 -12.40 15.02
CA TRP A 203 -8.40 -13.34 15.23
C TRP A 203 -9.36 -12.78 16.27
N THR A 204 -10.65 -12.88 15.98
CA THR A 204 -11.73 -12.64 16.95
C THR A 204 -11.99 -13.92 17.75
N THR A 205 -12.64 -13.79 18.91
CA THR A 205 -13.05 -14.94 19.75
C THR A 205 -13.97 -15.92 19.03
N GLY A 206 -14.68 -15.47 17.99
CA GLY A 206 -15.52 -16.32 17.14
C GLY A 206 -14.80 -16.98 15.96
N GLY A 207 -13.47 -16.98 15.92
CA GLY A 207 -12.69 -17.60 14.84
C GLY A 207 -12.79 -16.86 13.49
N ARG A 208 -13.20 -15.57 13.49
CA ARG A 208 -13.17 -14.71 12.31
C ARG A 208 -11.90 -13.86 12.30
N LEU A 209 -11.41 -13.51 11.11
CA LEU A 209 -10.31 -12.57 10.92
C LEU A 209 -10.85 -11.14 10.86
N LYS A 210 -10.16 -10.22 11.52
CA LYS A 210 -10.46 -8.79 11.58
C LYS A 210 -9.21 -8.00 11.22
N LEU A 211 -9.36 -6.83 10.59
CA LEU A 211 -8.23 -5.95 10.31
C LEU A 211 -7.66 -5.37 11.61
N SER A 212 -6.35 -5.47 11.81
CA SER A 212 -5.67 -4.92 13.00
C SER A 212 -5.74 -3.40 13.04
N LYS A 213 -5.63 -2.77 11.87
CA LYS A 213 -5.81 -1.34 11.66
C LYS A 213 -6.83 -1.17 10.54
N PRO A 214 -7.78 -0.23 10.66
CA PRO A 214 -8.65 0.08 9.54
C PRO A 214 -7.76 0.53 8.37
N PRO A 215 -8.04 0.07 7.15
CA PRO A 215 -7.23 0.46 6.01
C PRO A 215 -7.40 1.96 5.81
N GLU A 216 -6.31 2.65 5.47
CA GLU A 216 -6.35 4.05 5.06
C GLU A 216 -7.03 4.15 3.70
N VAL A 217 -8.34 3.95 3.68
CA VAL A 217 -9.14 4.18 2.50
C VAL A 217 -9.02 5.67 2.20
N ARG A 218 -8.53 5.98 1.00
CA ARG A 218 -8.39 7.33 0.42
C ARG A 218 -9.35 8.31 1.07
N CYS A 219 -8.82 9.32 1.74
CA CYS A 219 -9.63 10.29 2.45
C CYS A 219 -10.24 11.27 1.45
N LEU A 220 -11.58 11.33 1.40
CA LEU A 220 -12.29 12.43 0.75
C LEU A 220 -12.40 13.58 1.75
N VAL A 221 -11.63 14.64 1.52
CA VAL A 221 -11.76 15.90 2.25
C VAL A 221 -12.66 16.81 1.43
N ALA A 222 -13.93 16.89 1.81
CA ALA A 222 -14.87 17.82 1.19
C ALA A 222 -14.62 19.25 1.69
N SER A 223 -14.71 20.23 0.80
CA SER A 223 -14.82 21.64 1.22
C SER A 223 -16.12 21.84 1.99
N ASP A 224 -16.09 22.72 2.98
CA ASP A 224 -17.24 23.29 3.67
C ASP A 224 -18.30 23.90 2.74
N LYS A 225 -17.92 24.21 1.49
CA LYS A 225 -18.76 24.80 0.44
C LYS A 225 -19.10 23.83 -0.69
N ALA A 226 -18.65 22.59 -0.62
CA ALA A 226 -18.98 21.60 -1.65
C ALA A 226 -20.44 21.17 -1.51
N ASP A 227 -21.14 21.08 -2.64
CA ASP A 227 -22.52 20.59 -2.64
C ASP A 227 -22.55 19.09 -2.29
N VAL A 228 -23.62 18.66 -1.61
CA VAL A 228 -23.75 17.25 -1.16
C VAL A 228 -23.69 16.28 -2.34
N GLU A 229 -24.26 16.68 -3.49
CA GLU A 229 -24.23 15.90 -4.72
C GLU A 229 -22.80 15.71 -5.25
N ASP A 230 -21.96 16.77 -5.24
CA ASP A 230 -20.55 16.70 -5.63
C ASP A 230 -19.74 15.78 -4.69
N ILE A 231 -20.05 15.81 -3.39
CA ILE A 231 -19.40 14.94 -2.40
C ILE A 231 -19.78 13.48 -2.66
N GLU A 232 -21.05 13.20 -2.95
CA GLU A 232 -21.50 11.85 -3.27
C GLU A 232 -20.92 11.36 -4.60
N ASP A 233 -20.86 12.21 -5.62
CA ASP A 233 -20.27 11.89 -6.92
C ASP A 233 -18.77 11.66 -6.82
N ALA A 234 -18.04 12.53 -6.10
CA ALA A 234 -16.63 12.32 -5.79
C ALA A 234 -16.44 11.00 -5.06
N SER A 235 -17.28 10.73 -4.06
CA SER A 235 -17.22 9.48 -3.32
C SER A 235 -17.49 8.26 -4.20
N ARG A 236 -18.48 8.31 -5.10
CA ARG A 236 -18.77 7.23 -6.05
C ARG A 236 -17.60 7.03 -6.99
N TYR A 237 -17.02 8.12 -7.51
CA TYR A 237 -15.80 8.10 -8.30
C TYR A 237 -14.67 7.40 -7.54
N PHE A 238 -14.39 7.77 -6.27
CA PHE A 238 -13.37 7.13 -5.42
C PHE A 238 -13.56 5.63 -5.23
N THR A 239 -14.80 5.16 -5.20
CA THR A 239 -15.12 3.73 -5.11
C THR A 239 -15.09 3.01 -6.47
N ALA A 240 -15.34 3.73 -7.57
CA ALA A 240 -15.43 3.19 -8.92
C ALA A 240 -14.07 3.05 -9.64
N VAL A 241 -12.97 3.58 -9.07
CA VAL A 241 -11.64 3.74 -9.72
C VAL A 241 -10.98 2.42 -10.19
N ARG A 242 -11.62 1.26 -10.05
CA ARG A 242 -11.07 0.01 -10.59
C ARG A 242 -11.47 -0.32 -12.01
N GLU A 243 -12.59 0.19 -12.53
CA GLU A 243 -13.01 -0.14 -13.90
C GLU A 243 -12.91 1.02 -14.87
N ILE A 244 -12.96 2.26 -14.39
CA ILE A 244 -12.93 3.43 -15.26
C ILE A 244 -11.66 4.22 -14.95
N ARG A 245 -10.63 4.03 -15.81
CA ARG A 245 -9.40 4.85 -15.87
C ARG A 245 -9.69 6.24 -16.45
N ALA A 246 -10.83 6.82 -16.10
CA ALA A 246 -11.22 8.14 -16.58
C ALA A 246 -10.52 9.21 -15.75
N GLU A 247 -10.30 10.35 -16.40
CA GLU A 247 -9.98 11.60 -15.73
C GLU A 247 -11.03 11.89 -14.63
N ALA A 248 -10.62 12.59 -13.57
CA ALA A 248 -11.58 12.96 -12.54
C ALA A 248 -12.69 13.84 -13.15
N PRO A 249 -13.96 13.68 -12.73
CA PRO A 249 -15.07 14.47 -13.26
C PRO A 249 -14.79 15.97 -13.25
N ARG A 250 -15.44 16.71 -14.15
CA ARG A 250 -15.33 18.17 -14.19
C ARG A 250 -15.73 18.76 -12.84
N GLY A 251 -14.95 19.71 -12.33
CA GLY A 251 -15.15 20.32 -11.02
C GLY A 251 -14.42 19.62 -9.87
N LEU A 252 -13.89 18.41 -10.08
CA LEU A 252 -13.07 17.72 -9.09
C LEU A 252 -11.59 17.78 -9.44
N ILE A 253 -10.76 17.96 -8.41
CA ILE A 253 -9.30 17.90 -8.51
C ILE A 253 -8.81 16.73 -7.66
N SER A 254 -8.21 15.75 -8.33
CA SER A 254 -7.51 14.65 -7.70
C SER A 254 -6.07 15.08 -7.37
N VAL A 255 -5.64 14.78 -6.15
CA VAL A 255 -4.34 15.21 -5.62
C VAL A 255 -3.68 14.03 -4.93
N MET A 256 -2.42 13.81 -5.25
CA MET A 256 -1.58 12.78 -4.67
C MET A 256 -0.41 13.44 -3.96
N SER A 257 -0.09 12.97 -2.75
CA SER A 257 1.12 13.36 -2.04
C SER A 257 1.87 12.09 -1.65
N TYR A 258 3.16 12.02 -1.96
CA TYR A 258 3.95 10.80 -1.74
C TYR A 258 5.44 11.07 -1.59
N ALA A 259 6.03 10.58 -0.51
CA ALA A 259 7.48 10.66 -0.29
C ALA A 259 8.18 9.52 -1.04
N VAL A 260 9.05 9.86 -1.98
CA VAL A 260 9.69 8.89 -2.91
C VAL A 260 11.17 8.66 -2.64
N GLN A 261 11.83 9.53 -1.89
CA GLN A 261 13.29 9.56 -1.73
C GLN A 261 13.93 8.18 -1.49
N VAL A 262 13.42 7.46 -0.49
CA VAL A 262 13.98 6.17 -0.06
C VAL A 262 13.91 5.11 -1.17
N GLY A 263 12.87 5.16 -2.01
CA GLY A 263 12.70 4.23 -3.11
C GLY A 263 13.57 4.55 -4.32
N LEU A 264 13.87 5.83 -4.55
CA LEU A 264 14.62 6.29 -5.72
C LEU A 264 16.14 6.11 -5.56
N CYS A 265 16.66 6.27 -4.35
CA CYS A 265 18.10 6.14 -4.10
C CYS A 265 18.60 4.67 -4.13
N ASP A 266 17.71 3.68 -4.11
CA ASP A 266 18.08 2.27 -4.16
C ASP A 266 18.39 1.82 -5.60
N GLN A 267 19.67 1.58 -5.89
CA GLN A 267 20.16 1.10 -7.19
C GLN A 267 20.19 -0.43 -7.33
N SER A 268 19.75 -1.16 -6.31
CA SER A 268 19.64 -2.61 -6.42
C SER A 268 18.56 -3.02 -7.42
N THR A 269 18.57 -4.28 -7.86
CA THR A 269 17.48 -4.87 -8.67
C THR A 269 16.11 -4.67 -8.02
N ARG A 270 16.06 -4.70 -6.69
CA ARG A 270 14.84 -4.45 -5.92
C ARG A 270 14.42 -2.99 -5.98
N GLY A 271 15.38 -2.06 -5.91
CA GLY A 271 15.15 -0.64 -6.10
C GLY A 271 14.58 -0.33 -7.48
N MET A 272 15.17 -0.88 -8.54
CA MET A 272 14.65 -0.73 -9.91
C MET A 272 13.21 -1.26 -10.08
N GLN A 273 12.88 -2.39 -9.45
CA GLN A 273 11.51 -2.91 -9.45
C GLN A 273 10.54 -1.97 -8.72
N ARG A 274 10.97 -1.40 -7.59
CA ARG A 274 10.18 -0.41 -6.84
C ARG A 274 9.96 0.87 -7.65
N GLN A 275 10.99 1.37 -8.33
CA GLN A 275 10.87 2.52 -9.24
C GLN A 275 9.89 2.24 -10.37
N THR A 276 9.97 1.06 -11.00
CA THR A 276 9.03 0.64 -12.05
C THR A 276 7.59 0.57 -11.52
N GLN A 277 7.41 0.04 -10.31
CA GLN A 277 6.10 -0.02 -9.66
C GLN A 277 5.56 1.37 -9.34
N LEU A 278 6.40 2.26 -8.80
CA LEU A 278 6.05 3.65 -8.51
C LEU A 278 5.63 4.36 -9.79
N LYS A 279 6.43 4.30 -10.85
CA LYS A 279 6.12 4.86 -12.17
C LYS A 279 4.74 4.40 -12.64
N ARG A 280 4.47 3.09 -12.57
CA ARG A 280 3.17 2.54 -12.94
C ARG A 280 2.04 3.07 -12.05
N GLN A 281 2.24 3.25 -10.75
CA GLN A 281 1.24 3.80 -9.84
C GLN A 281 0.92 5.26 -10.17
N LEU A 282 1.93 6.09 -10.40
CA LEU A 282 1.76 7.51 -10.76
C LEU A 282 0.91 7.64 -12.03
N LEU A 283 1.18 6.83 -13.04
CA LEU A 283 0.44 6.83 -14.31
C LEU A 283 -0.96 6.22 -14.21
N LEU A 284 -1.13 5.21 -13.35
CA LEU A 284 -2.40 4.49 -13.23
C LEU A 284 -3.52 5.39 -12.68
N HIS A 285 -3.18 6.34 -11.82
CA HIS A 285 -4.18 7.14 -11.12
C HIS A 285 -4.65 8.38 -11.88
N ARG A 286 -3.99 8.77 -12.99
CA ARG A 286 -4.30 10.00 -13.76
C ARG A 286 -4.65 11.18 -12.84
N THR A 287 -3.79 11.40 -11.86
CA THR A 287 -4.02 12.36 -10.79
C THR A 287 -3.76 13.77 -11.30
N ASP A 288 -4.65 14.72 -11.05
CA ASP A 288 -4.54 16.09 -11.58
C ASP A 288 -3.36 16.86 -11.02
N VAL A 289 -3.02 16.63 -9.75
CA VAL A 289 -1.87 17.22 -9.06
C VAL A 289 -1.10 16.15 -8.29
N MET A 290 0.22 16.10 -8.45
CA MET A 290 1.09 15.17 -7.69
C MET A 290 2.17 15.95 -6.94
N CYS A 291 2.19 15.85 -5.61
CA CYS A 291 3.21 16.40 -4.74
C CYS A 291 4.16 15.28 -4.31
N LEU A 292 5.38 15.27 -4.86
CA LEU A 292 6.36 14.20 -4.62
C LEU A 292 7.54 14.73 -3.79
N GLN A 293 7.66 14.25 -2.54
CA GLN A 293 8.75 14.64 -1.64
C GLN A 293 10.01 13.80 -1.88
N GLY A 294 11.16 14.47 -1.97
CA GLY A 294 12.46 13.88 -2.27
C GLY A 294 12.63 13.38 -3.71
N LEU A 295 11.86 13.94 -4.66
CA LEU A 295 12.05 13.72 -6.09
C LEU A 295 12.92 14.84 -6.66
N ASP A 296 14.14 14.51 -7.06
CA ASP A 296 15.05 15.41 -7.78
C ASP A 296 14.99 15.12 -9.30
N PRO A 297 14.60 16.09 -10.13
CA PRO A 297 14.50 15.92 -11.58
C PRO A 297 15.86 15.70 -12.27
N GLU A 298 16.97 16.14 -11.68
CA GLU A 298 18.31 16.06 -12.29
C GLU A 298 19.09 14.80 -11.83
N GLY A 299 18.48 13.97 -10.98
CA GLY A 299 19.09 12.77 -10.43
C GLY A 299 18.24 11.51 -10.64
N PHE A 300 18.04 10.75 -9.56
CA PHE A 300 17.27 9.49 -9.60
C PHE A 300 15.80 9.66 -9.99
N GLY A 301 15.29 10.90 -10.05
CA GLY A 301 13.94 11.22 -10.50
C GLY A 301 13.79 11.44 -12.00
N GLU A 302 14.86 11.59 -12.77
CA GLU A 302 14.82 11.97 -14.20
C GLU A 302 13.86 11.09 -15.00
N GLY A 303 13.97 9.76 -14.85
CA GLY A 303 13.12 8.82 -15.57
C GLY A 303 11.62 8.95 -15.25
N ILE A 304 11.27 9.35 -14.02
CA ILE A 304 9.89 9.62 -13.62
C ILE A 304 9.41 10.94 -14.23
N VAL A 305 10.22 11.99 -14.14
CA VAL A 305 9.90 13.33 -14.67
C VAL A 305 9.69 13.29 -16.18
N THR A 306 10.58 12.65 -16.92
CA THR A 306 10.47 12.47 -18.37
C THR A 306 9.16 11.78 -18.73
N THR A 307 8.86 10.67 -18.04
CA THR A 307 7.62 9.92 -18.29
C THR A 307 6.37 10.75 -18.02
N LEU A 308 6.31 11.44 -16.88
CA LEU A 308 5.13 12.25 -16.54
C LEU A 308 4.97 13.40 -17.54
N THR A 309 6.06 14.01 -17.97
CA THR A 309 6.05 15.09 -18.97
C THR A 309 5.54 14.60 -20.33
N GLU A 310 5.98 13.42 -20.78
CA GLU A 310 5.48 12.74 -21.99
C GLU A 310 3.98 12.45 -21.92
N GLU A 311 3.48 12.15 -20.73
CA GLU A 311 2.05 11.89 -20.47
C GLU A 311 1.23 13.19 -20.24
N GLY A 312 1.80 14.35 -20.55
CA GLY A 312 1.08 15.63 -20.55
C GLY A 312 1.15 16.43 -19.25
N TYR A 313 1.96 16.02 -18.28
CA TYR A 313 2.13 16.77 -17.05
C TYR A 313 3.14 17.93 -17.23
N ALA A 314 2.89 19.03 -16.53
CA ALA A 314 3.88 20.05 -16.22
C ALA A 314 4.37 19.85 -14.78
N PHE A 315 5.52 20.41 -14.44
CA PHE A 315 6.02 20.33 -13.08
C PHE A 315 6.85 21.55 -12.68
N SER A 316 6.99 21.74 -11.37
CA SER A 316 7.88 22.70 -10.74
C SER A 316 8.58 22.03 -9.56
N VAL A 317 9.80 22.46 -9.26
CA VAL A 317 10.64 21.87 -8.21
C VAL A 317 11.15 22.96 -7.30
N ALA A 318 11.13 22.69 -6.00
CA ALA A 318 11.76 23.51 -4.98
C ALA A 318 12.74 22.65 -4.19
N THR A 319 13.98 23.11 -4.09
CA THR A 319 15.05 22.42 -3.34
C THR A 319 15.38 23.22 -2.09
N SER A 320 15.39 22.56 -0.94
CA SER A 320 15.83 23.17 0.32
C SER A 320 17.34 23.38 0.30
N SER A 321 17.79 24.62 0.52
CA SER A 321 19.23 24.93 0.61
C SER A 321 19.90 24.32 1.85
N GLU A 322 19.14 24.06 2.91
CA GLU A 322 19.66 23.52 4.17
C GLU A 322 19.81 22.00 4.12
N THR A 323 18.81 21.30 3.58
CA THR A 323 18.75 19.83 3.59
C THR A 323 19.13 19.20 2.26
N GLY A 324 19.13 19.98 1.17
CA GLY A 324 19.25 19.47 -0.20
C GLY A 324 18.02 18.67 -0.66
N GLU A 325 16.94 18.57 0.13
CA GLU A 325 15.75 17.83 -0.24
C GLU A 325 14.97 18.58 -1.34
N ALA A 326 14.70 17.89 -2.45
CA ALA A 326 13.90 18.39 -3.56
C ALA A 326 12.44 17.96 -3.42
N ASN A 327 11.52 18.91 -3.53
CA ASN A 327 10.09 18.68 -3.57
C ASN A 327 9.56 19.07 -4.94
N SER A 328 8.87 18.14 -5.61
CA SER A 328 8.35 18.34 -6.96
C SER A 328 6.83 18.36 -6.95
N VAL A 329 6.22 19.31 -7.65
CA VAL A 329 4.78 19.36 -7.89
C VAL A 329 4.52 19.19 -9.37
N PHE A 330 3.74 18.17 -9.73
CA PHE A 330 3.26 17.92 -11.10
C PHE A 330 1.79 18.31 -11.22
N TRP A 331 1.37 18.79 -12.38
CA TRP A 331 -0.03 19.00 -12.71
C TRP A 331 -0.35 18.65 -14.16
N ASP A 332 -1.56 18.15 -14.40
CA ASP A 332 -2.05 17.85 -15.74
C ASP A 332 -2.32 19.15 -16.52
N LYS A 333 -1.55 19.39 -17.61
CA LYS A 333 -1.65 20.60 -18.44
C LYS A 333 -3.01 20.75 -19.13
N SER A 334 -3.73 19.64 -19.35
CA SER A 334 -5.04 19.66 -19.99
C SER A 334 -6.13 20.20 -19.06
N ARG A 335 -5.88 20.17 -17.74
CA ARG A 335 -6.87 20.53 -16.71
C ARG A 335 -6.50 21.78 -15.92
N LEU A 336 -5.21 22.02 -15.71
CA LEU A 336 -4.71 23.09 -14.85
C LEU A 336 -3.66 23.93 -15.58
N GLN A 337 -3.70 25.24 -15.36
CA GLN A 337 -2.68 26.19 -15.80
C GLN A 337 -2.16 26.92 -14.57
N LEU A 338 -0.83 27.07 -14.50
CA LEU A 338 -0.14 27.82 -13.44
C LEU A 338 -0.04 29.30 -13.83
#